data_AF-A0A4Q3QYS2-F1
#
_entry.id   AF-A0A4Q3QYS2-F1
#
_cell.length_a   1.000
_cell.length_b   1.000
_cell.length_c   1.000
_cell.angle_alpha   90.00
_cell.angle_beta   90.00
_cell.angle_gamma   90.00
#
_symmetry.space_group_name_H-M   'P 1'
#
loop_
_entity.id
_entity.type
_entity.pdbx_description
1 polymer ?
#
loop_
_entity_poly.entity_id
_entity_poly.type
_entity_poly.pdbx_seq_one_letter_code
_entity_poly.pdbx_strand_id
1 'polypeptide(L)'
;MKQKIALAVHGGAGTILKSIMNVELEKAYKAALEESLLKGYEILKNGGSSLDAVEIAVRVLEDCPLYNAGRGAVFTADGRNELDASIMYGKDLSAGAIAEVTNIKNPITAARAVMEKSGHVLLVGRGAEAFAKIYGLEMVDPDYFFTKERWEALERVREEDPTKTELDHGSGKTTLKTVKEEKFGTVGA
;
A
#
# COMPACT_ATOMS: atom_id res chain seq x y z
N MET A 1 -16.64 -4.29 -31.33
CA MET A 1 -16.49 -5.44 -30.42
C MET A 1 -16.37 -4.90 -29.01
N LYS A 2 -17.05 -5.50 -28.01
CA LYS A 2 -16.84 -5.15 -26.60
C LYS A 2 -15.41 -5.59 -26.23
N GLN A 3 -14.58 -4.66 -25.75
CA GLN A 3 -13.26 -5.04 -25.23
C GLN A 3 -13.43 -5.98 -24.04
N LYS A 4 -12.64 -7.05 -24.00
CA LYS A 4 -12.58 -7.93 -22.83
C LYS A 4 -11.76 -7.21 -21.77
N ILE A 5 -12.36 -6.95 -20.63
CA ILE A 5 -11.73 -6.29 -19.48
C ILE A 5 -11.32 -7.37 -18.48
N ALA A 6 -10.10 -7.26 -17.96
CA ALA A 6 -9.64 -7.99 -16.79
C ALA A 6 -9.00 -6.99 -15.84
N LEU A 7 -9.36 -7.08 -14.56
CA LEU A 7 -8.77 -6.32 -13.46
C LEU A 7 -8.46 -7.32 -12.35
N ALA A 8 -7.27 -7.23 -11.77
CA ALA A 8 -6.86 -8.01 -10.61
C ALA A 8 -6.49 -7.03 -9.49
N VAL A 9 -6.59 -7.46 -8.23
CA VAL A 9 -6.14 -6.68 -7.08
C VAL A 9 -5.49 -7.63 -6.08
N HIS A 10 -4.54 -7.13 -5.28
CA HIS A 10 -3.97 -7.86 -4.15
C HIS A 10 -3.87 -7.00 -2.90
N GLY A 11 -3.97 -7.65 -1.73
CA GLY A 11 -3.85 -7.03 -0.40
C GLY A 11 -2.62 -7.49 0.38
N GLY A 12 -1.61 -7.98 -0.33
CA GLY A 12 -0.37 -8.51 0.23
C GLY A 12 -0.35 -10.04 0.34
N ALA A 13 0.85 -10.59 0.51
CA ALA A 13 1.09 -12.02 0.66
C ALA A 13 1.59 -12.34 2.09
N GLY A 14 1.60 -13.62 2.44
CA GLY A 14 2.07 -14.11 3.73
C GLY A 14 1.18 -15.21 4.30
N THR A 15 1.67 -15.87 5.34
CA THR A 15 0.88 -16.89 6.04
C THR A 15 -0.03 -16.21 7.04
N ILE A 16 -1.34 -16.33 6.83
CA ILE A 16 -2.32 -15.98 7.85
C ILE A 16 -2.67 -17.26 8.59
N LEU A 17 -2.22 -17.36 9.83
CA LEU A 17 -2.61 -18.46 10.71
C LEU A 17 -4.13 -18.45 10.92
N LYS A 18 -4.78 -19.59 10.68
CA LYS A 18 -6.23 -19.74 10.93
C LYS A 18 -6.62 -19.47 12.39
N SER A 19 -5.67 -19.60 13.31
CA SER A 19 -5.89 -19.32 14.74
C SER A 19 -6.06 -17.84 15.07
N ILE A 20 -5.54 -16.93 14.24
CA ILE A 20 -5.71 -15.47 14.39
C ILE A 20 -6.78 -14.89 13.44
N MET A 21 -7.24 -15.67 12.49
CA MET A 21 -8.26 -15.28 11.50
C MET A 21 -9.63 -15.82 11.93
N ASN A 22 -10.42 -14.99 12.62
CA ASN A 22 -11.83 -15.30 12.85
C ASN A 22 -12.67 -15.02 11.59
N VAL A 23 -13.90 -15.53 11.59
CA VAL A 23 -14.81 -15.46 10.44
C VAL A 23 -15.13 -14.02 10.06
N GLU A 24 -15.26 -13.15 11.06
CA GLU A 24 -15.57 -11.74 10.89
C GLU A 24 -14.42 -10.99 10.20
N LEU A 25 -13.18 -11.24 10.63
CA LEU A 25 -11.98 -10.64 10.06
C LEU A 25 -11.73 -11.13 8.64
N GLU A 26 -11.91 -12.44 8.38
CA GLU A 26 -11.80 -12.98 7.02
C GLU A 26 -12.83 -12.34 6.08
N LYS A 27 -14.06 -12.18 6.57
CA LYS A 27 -15.12 -11.49 5.83
C LYS A 27 -14.78 -10.04 5.55
N ALA A 28 -14.20 -9.32 6.53
CA ALA A 28 -13.78 -7.93 6.36
C ALA A 28 -12.66 -7.79 5.30
N TYR A 29 -11.68 -8.69 5.30
CA TYR A 29 -10.64 -8.75 4.26
C TYR A 29 -11.22 -8.99 2.87
N LYS A 30 -12.14 -9.96 2.73
CA LYS A 30 -12.76 -10.23 1.43
C LYS A 30 -13.62 -9.06 0.96
N ALA A 31 -14.38 -8.44 1.86
CA ALA A 31 -15.21 -7.29 1.54
C ALA A 31 -14.38 -6.10 1.02
N ALA A 32 -13.21 -5.83 1.61
CA ALA A 32 -12.35 -4.73 1.16
C ALA A 32 -11.69 -5.02 -0.20
N LEU A 33 -11.26 -6.26 -0.47
CA LEU A 33 -10.79 -6.67 -1.81
C LEU A 33 -11.90 -6.57 -2.86
N GLU A 34 -13.11 -7.01 -2.49
CA GLU A 34 -14.28 -6.93 -3.37
C GLU A 34 -14.64 -5.47 -3.67
N GLU A 35 -14.64 -4.58 -2.67
CA GLU A 35 -14.88 -3.14 -2.87
C GLU A 35 -13.82 -2.53 -3.81
N SER A 36 -12.54 -2.82 -3.58
CA SER A 36 -11.43 -2.37 -4.43
C SER A 36 -11.61 -2.80 -5.88
N LEU A 37 -11.86 -4.10 -6.10
CA LEU A 37 -12.08 -4.68 -7.41
C LEU A 37 -13.31 -4.08 -8.11
N LEU A 38 -14.43 -3.95 -7.40
CA LEU A 38 -15.68 -3.43 -7.97
C LEU A 38 -15.58 -1.95 -8.33
N LYS A 39 -14.92 -1.11 -7.52
CA LYS A 39 -14.72 0.30 -7.87
C LYS A 39 -13.85 0.48 -9.10
N GLY A 40 -12.74 -0.25 -9.19
CA GLY A 40 -11.90 -0.22 -10.40
C GLY A 40 -12.63 -0.77 -11.63
N TYR A 41 -13.39 -1.87 -11.47
CA TYR A 41 -14.14 -2.47 -12.56
C TYR A 41 -15.27 -1.57 -13.08
N GLU A 42 -15.99 -0.86 -12.21
CA GLU A 42 -17.04 0.08 -12.61
C GLU A 42 -16.48 1.21 -13.49
N ILE A 43 -15.27 1.71 -13.22
CA ILE A 43 -14.61 2.69 -14.10
C ILE A 43 -14.41 2.11 -15.49
N LEU A 44 -13.83 0.91 -15.60
CA LEU A 44 -13.56 0.26 -16.89
C LEU A 44 -14.85 -0.07 -17.64
N LYS A 45 -15.87 -0.56 -16.94
CA LYS A 45 -17.19 -0.90 -17.48
C LYS A 45 -17.89 0.32 -18.08
N ASN A 46 -17.68 1.50 -17.50
CA ASN A 46 -18.23 2.76 -17.97
C ASN A 46 -17.34 3.49 -18.99
N GLY A 47 -16.26 2.85 -19.47
CA GLY A 47 -15.37 3.38 -20.50
C GLY A 47 -14.27 4.31 -19.99
N GLY A 48 -14.03 4.35 -18.69
CA GLY A 48 -12.90 5.06 -18.08
C GLY A 48 -11.55 4.41 -18.39
N SER A 49 -10.46 5.08 -18.01
CA SER A 49 -9.11 4.62 -18.33
C SER A 49 -8.62 3.53 -17.37
N SER A 50 -7.61 2.76 -17.80
CA SER A 50 -6.91 1.82 -16.92
C SER A 50 -6.22 2.52 -15.75
N LEU A 51 -5.73 3.74 -15.95
CA LEU A 51 -5.11 4.54 -14.88
C LEU A 51 -6.10 4.90 -13.79
N ASP A 52 -7.28 5.40 -14.18
CA ASP A 52 -8.34 5.74 -13.22
C ASP A 52 -8.79 4.49 -12.43
N ALA A 53 -8.89 3.35 -13.12
CA ALA A 53 -9.32 2.08 -12.53
C ALA A 53 -8.33 1.53 -11.50
N VAL A 54 -7.03 1.53 -11.79
CA VAL A 54 -6.02 1.03 -10.84
C VAL A 54 -5.81 2.02 -9.69
N GLU A 55 -5.85 3.33 -9.96
CA GLU A 55 -5.73 4.34 -8.90
C GLU A 55 -6.88 4.20 -7.89
N ILE A 56 -8.14 4.11 -8.33
CA ILE A 56 -9.24 3.97 -7.38
C ILE A 56 -9.19 2.65 -6.62
N ALA A 57 -8.80 1.56 -7.28
CA ALA A 57 -8.69 0.26 -6.66
C ALA A 57 -7.64 0.26 -5.53
N VAL A 58 -6.47 0.86 -5.78
CA VAL A 58 -5.41 1.00 -4.77
C VAL A 58 -5.83 1.96 -3.66
N ARG A 59 -6.47 3.10 -3.98
CA ARG A 59 -6.95 4.06 -2.96
C ARG A 59 -7.91 3.41 -1.96
N VAL A 60 -8.81 2.53 -2.41
CA VAL A 60 -9.68 1.78 -1.50
C VAL A 60 -8.88 0.95 -0.50
N LEU A 61 -7.78 0.34 -0.95
CA LEU A 61 -6.93 -0.48 -0.10
C LEU A 61 -6.04 0.38 0.80
N GLU A 62 -5.58 1.54 0.34
CA GLU A 62 -4.86 2.54 1.15
C GLU A 62 -5.74 3.16 2.25
N ASP A 63 -7.04 3.34 2.00
CA ASP A 63 -7.97 3.87 3.01
C ASP A 63 -8.38 2.79 4.04
N CYS A 64 -8.08 1.52 3.76
CA CYS A 64 -8.51 0.37 4.55
C CYS A 64 -7.44 -0.05 5.59
N PRO A 65 -7.71 0.08 6.91
CA PRO A 65 -6.73 -0.18 7.97
C PRO A 65 -6.23 -1.65 8.06
N LEU A 66 -6.84 -2.56 7.32
CA LEU A 66 -6.49 -3.98 7.29
C LEU A 66 -5.27 -4.28 6.40
N TYR A 67 -4.92 -3.37 5.50
CA TYR A 67 -3.80 -3.55 4.57
C TYR A 67 -2.60 -2.70 4.94
N ASN A 68 -1.43 -3.17 4.51
CA ASN A 68 -0.18 -2.45 4.73
C ASN A 68 0.07 -1.47 3.58
N ALA A 69 -0.74 -0.42 3.52
CA ALA A 69 -0.61 0.72 2.60
C ALA A 69 -1.49 1.85 3.13
N GLY A 70 -1.05 3.10 3.03
CA GLY A 70 -1.80 4.23 3.58
C GLY A 70 -2.19 3.99 5.04
N ARG A 71 -3.49 4.07 5.34
CA ARG A 71 -4.04 3.76 6.66
C ARG A 71 -3.82 2.28 7.00
N GLY A 72 -3.15 2.01 8.12
CA GLY A 72 -2.78 0.64 8.51
C GLY A 72 -1.41 0.19 7.99
N ALA A 73 -0.63 1.12 7.44
CA ALA A 73 0.78 0.91 7.18
C ALA A 73 1.54 0.49 8.45
N VAL A 74 2.57 -0.33 8.25
CA VAL A 74 3.50 -0.72 9.31
C VAL A 74 4.32 0.48 9.77
N PHE A 75 4.85 0.37 10.98
CA PHE A 75 5.78 1.34 11.53
C PHE A 75 7.22 0.97 11.19
N THR A 76 8.03 1.99 10.96
CA THR A 76 9.49 1.91 10.95
C THR A 76 10.04 1.59 12.33
N ALA A 77 11.33 1.28 12.42
CA ALA A 77 12.02 1.07 13.69
C ALA A 77 11.90 2.27 14.65
N ASP A 78 11.79 3.49 14.11
CA ASP A 78 11.61 4.73 14.87
C ASP A 78 10.15 4.98 15.29
N GLY A 79 9.22 4.10 14.95
CA GLY A 79 7.82 4.23 15.34
C GLY A 79 7.03 5.24 14.50
N ARG A 80 7.44 5.49 13.26
CA ARG A 80 6.71 6.34 12.29
C ARG A 80 6.28 5.56 11.06
N ASN A 81 5.23 6.01 10.38
CA ASN A 81 4.83 5.45 9.08
C ASN A 81 5.57 6.18 7.94
N GLU A 82 6.17 5.42 7.04
CA GLU A 82 6.77 5.89 5.80
C GLU A 82 6.15 5.11 4.65
N LEU A 83 5.70 5.84 3.62
CA LEU A 83 4.86 5.29 2.57
C LEU A 83 5.52 5.45 1.21
N ASP A 84 5.38 4.41 0.40
CA ASP A 84 5.84 4.35 -0.97
C ASP A 84 4.69 3.93 -1.89
N ALA A 85 4.67 4.44 -3.12
CA ALA A 85 3.73 4.03 -4.15
C ALA A 85 4.26 4.33 -5.55
N SER A 86 3.81 3.56 -6.53
CA SER A 86 4.15 3.78 -7.93
C SER A 86 2.98 3.42 -8.84
N ILE A 87 2.91 4.08 -10.00
CA ILE A 87 1.94 3.80 -11.06
C ILE A 87 2.62 3.93 -12.42
N MET A 88 2.18 3.13 -13.39
CA MET A 88 2.73 3.13 -14.74
C MET A 88 1.62 2.98 -15.77
N TYR A 89 1.70 3.76 -16.85
CA TYR A 89 0.81 3.64 -18.00
C TYR A 89 1.46 2.84 -19.13
N GLY A 90 0.95 1.64 -19.39
CA GLY A 90 1.56 0.74 -20.39
C GLY A 90 1.49 1.23 -21.84
N LYS A 91 0.64 2.22 -22.16
CA LYS A 91 0.47 2.70 -23.55
C LYS A 91 1.66 3.53 -24.04
N ASP A 92 2.20 4.39 -23.17
CA ASP A 92 3.29 5.32 -23.49
C ASP A 92 4.49 5.19 -22.54
N LEU A 93 4.44 4.23 -21.62
CA LEU A 93 5.47 3.95 -20.62
C LEU A 93 5.70 5.09 -19.64
N SER A 94 4.80 6.07 -19.56
CA SER A 94 4.83 7.07 -18.49
C SER A 94 4.68 6.39 -17.14
N ALA A 95 5.41 6.90 -16.15
CA ALA A 95 5.43 6.35 -14.80
C ALA A 95 5.62 7.46 -13.78
N GLY A 96 5.12 7.22 -12.57
CA GLY A 96 5.30 8.10 -11.44
C GLY A 96 5.37 7.31 -10.14
N ALA A 97 6.15 7.81 -9.21
CA ALA A 97 6.40 7.17 -7.93
C ALA A 97 6.70 8.22 -6.86
N ILE A 98 6.33 7.87 -5.63
CA ILE A 98 6.75 8.57 -4.42
C ILE A 98 7.33 7.57 -3.43
N ALA A 99 8.26 8.03 -2.59
CA ALA A 99 8.82 7.22 -1.51
C ALA A 99 9.07 8.04 -0.25
N GLU A 100 9.12 7.38 0.90
CA GLU A 100 9.43 7.95 2.21
C GLU A 100 8.51 9.13 2.60
N VAL A 101 7.26 9.13 2.13
CA VAL A 101 6.29 10.20 2.47
C VAL A 101 5.55 9.85 3.75
N THR A 102 5.22 10.88 4.55
CA THR A 102 4.72 10.69 5.93
C THR A 102 3.37 11.34 6.20
N ASN A 103 2.85 12.13 5.25
CA ASN A 103 1.64 12.94 5.46
C ASN A 103 0.74 13.05 4.23
N ILE A 104 0.96 12.24 3.19
CA ILE A 104 0.09 12.17 2.00
C ILE A 104 -0.91 11.05 2.22
N LYS A 105 -2.21 11.36 2.24
CA LYS A 105 -3.26 10.37 2.57
C LYS A 105 -3.24 9.15 1.65
N ASN A 106 -3.16 9.39 0.35
CA ASN A 106 -3.17 8.37 -0.69
C ASN A 106 -1.89 8.44 -1.55
N PRO A 107 -0.81 7.75 -1.15
CA PRO A 107 0.44 7.65 -1.90
C PRO A 107 0.29 7.39 -3.40
N ILE A 108 -0.64 6.51 -3.82
CA ILE A 108 -0.85 6.21 -5.25
C ILE A 108 -1.34 7.43 -6.04
N THR A 109 -2.15 8.29 -5.43
CA THR A 109 -2.62 9.54 -6.06
C THR A 109 -1.46 10.51 -6.26
N ALA A 110 -0.53 10.56 -5.30
CA ALA A 110 0.69 11.36 -5.44
C ALA A 110 1.65 10.79 -6.49
N ALA A 111 1.81 9.46 -6.55
CA ALA A 111 2.57 8.81 -7.62
C ALA A 111 2.00 9.15 -9.01
N ARG A 112 0.67 9.14 -9.17
CA ARG A 112 0.02 9.58 -10.41
C ARG A 112 0.26 11.06 -10.71
N ALA A 113 0.20 11.92 -9.69
CA ALA A 113 0.49 13.33 -9.86
C ALA A 113 1.95 13.55 -10.32
N VAL A 114 2.93 12.78 -9.81
CA VAL A 114 4.32 12.83 -10.30
C VAL A 114 4.38 12.51 -11.78
N MET A 115 3.70 11.44 -12.22
CA MET A 115 3.62 11.04 -13.63
C MET A 115 3.01 12.12 -14.54
N GLU A 116 1.89 12.73 -14.12
CA GLU A 116 1.10 13.62 -14.98
C GLU A 116 1.49 15.10 -14.88
N LYS A 117 2.06 15.52 -13.75
CA LYS A 117 2.24 16.94 -13.42
C LYS A 117 3.70 17.34 -13.21
N SER A 118 4.65 16.42 -13.41
CA SER A 118 6.08 16.69 -13.29
C SER A 118 6.85 16.22 -14.53
N GLY A 119 8.12 16.61 -14.63
CA GLY A 119 9.07 16.07 -15.61
C GLY A 119 9.88 14.88 -15.08
N HIS A 120 9.46 14.27 -13.97
CA HIS A 120 10.21 13.26 -13.23
C HIS A 120 9.38 11.98 -13.04
N VAL A 121 10.08 10.87 -12.78
CA VAL A 121 9.44 9.57 -12.48
C VAL A 121 9.32 9.34 -10.97
N LEU A 122 10.27 9.81 -10.16
CA LEU A 122 10.32 9.54 -8.72
C LEU A 122 10.62 10.82 -7.94
N LEU A 123 9.83 11.08 -6.90
CA LEU A 123 10.11 12.06 -5.86
C LEU A 123 10.14 11.38 -4.49
N VAL A 124 10.98 11.86 -3.57
CA VAL A 124 11.17 11.21 -2.26
C VAL A 124 11.04 12.21 -1.12
N GLY A 125 10.50 11.75 0.01
CA GLY A 125 10.43 12.46 1.28
C GLY A 125 9.77 13.83 1.19
N ARG A 126 10.34 14.81 1.89
CA ARG A 126 9.81 16.19 1.95
C ARG A 126 9.62 16.85 0.59
N GLY A 127 10.43 16.49 -0.41
CA GLY A 127 10.28 17.01 -1.77
C GLY A 127 9.00 16.52 -2.42
N ALA A 128 8.65 15.25 -2.26
CA ALA A 128 7.40 14.68 -2.71
C ALA A 128 6.19 15.27 -1.97
N GLU A 129 6.30 15.50 -0.66
CA GLU A 129 5.23 16.13 0.14
C GLU A 129 4.98 17.59 -0.25
N ALA A 130 6.05 18.35 -0.51
CA ALA A 130 5.94 19.73 -1.00
C ALA A 130 5.28 19.76 -2.39
N PHE A 131 5.67 18.86 -3.28
CA PHE A 131 5.04 18.67 -4.58
C PHE A 131 3.54 18.36 -4.43
N ALA A 132 3.17 17.39 -3.58
CA ALA A 132 1.79 17.02 -3.31
C ALA A 132 0.94 18.22 -2.85
N LYS A 133 1.49 19.05 -1.94
CA LYS A 133 0.84 20.29 -1.48
C LYS A 133 0.62 21.29 -2.60
N ILE A 134 1.62 21.51 -3.46
CA ILE A 134 1.51 22.44 -4.61
C ILE A 134 0.36 22.04 -5.54
N TYR A 135 0.16 20.74 -5.74
CA TYR A 135 -0.91 20.21 -6.60
C TYR A 135 -2.22 19.92 -5.88
N GLY A 136 -2.36 20.37 -4.62
CA GLY A 136 -3.61 20.31 -3.86
C GLY A 136 -4.05 18.89 -3.48
N LEU A 137 -3.10 17.96 -3.30
CA LEU A 137 -3.41 16.62 -2.81
C LEU A 137 -3.78 16.63 -1.33
N GLU A 138 -4.58 15.65 -0.90
CA GLU A 138 -5.04 15.56 0.48
C GLU A 138 -3.88 15.18 1.41
N MET A 139 -3.54 16.12 2.28
CA MET A 139 -2.54 15.94 3.33
C MET A 139 -3.23 15.58 4.65
N VAL A 140 -2.64 14.69 5.43
CA VAL A 140 -3.16 14.23 6.72
C VAL A 140 -2.10 14.32 7.81
N ASP A 141 -2.55 14.38 9.06
CA ASP A 141 -1.66 14.17 10.20
C ASP A 141 -1.19 12.70 10.23
N PRO A 142 0.07 12.41 10.61
CA PRO A 142 0.56 11.04 10.72
C PRO A 142 -0.32 10.09 11.54
N ASP A 143 -1.09 10.59 12.52
CA ASP A 143 -2.04 9.80 13.31
C ASP A 143 -3.13 9.12 12.45
N TYR A 144 -3.38 9.61 11.23
CA TYR A 144 -4.29 8.96 10.28
C TYR A 144 -3.84 7.54 9.93
N PHE A 145 -2.53 7.31 9.83
CA PHE A 145 -1.97 6.01 9.42
C PHE A 145 -1.95 4.99 10.56
N PHE A 146 -2.03 5.46 11.80
CA PHE A 146 -1.94 4.65 13.00
C PHE A 146 -3.07 3.61 13.07
N THR A 147 -2.70 2.38 13.40
CA THR A 147 -3.61 1.37 13.95
C THR A 147 -2.96 0.71 15.15
N LYS A 148 -3.78 0.38 16.15
CA LYS A 148 -3.32 -0.23 17.39
C LYS A 148 -2.62 -1.57 17.10
N GLU A 149 -3.18 -2.35 16.19
CA GLU A 149 -2.68 -3.68 15.82
C GLU A 149 -1.28 -3.60 15.21
N ARG A 150 -0.99 -2.57 14.40
CA ARG A 150 0.33 -2.35 13.80
C ARG A 150 1.35 -1.82 14.81
N TRP A 151 0.91 -0.98 15.73
CA TRP A 151 1.76 -0.49 16.81
C TRP A 151 2.18 -1.63 17.75
N GLU A 152 1.22 -2.45 18.19
CA GLU A 152 1.50 -3.63 19.00
C GLU A 152 2.43 -4.63 18.28
N ALA A 153 2.39 -4.69 16.94
CA ALA A 153 3.35 -5.51 16.17
C ALA A 153 4.78 -4.96 16.24
N LEU A 154 4.97 -3.64 16.14
CA LEU A 154 6.28 -3.01 16.32
C LEU A 154 6.84 -3.28 17.72
N GLU A 155 6.01 -3.12 18.76
CA GLU A 155 6.44 -3.32 20.15
C GLU A 155 6.90 -4.77 20.39
N ARG A 156 6.19 -5.77 19.84
CA ARG A 156 6.65 -7.18 19.89
C ARG A 156 8.01 -7.37 19.24
N VAL A 157 8.24 -6.76 18.07
CA VAL A 157 9.54 -6.86 17.38
C VAL A 157 10.66 -6.20 18.21
N ARG A 158 10.38 -5.04 18.84
CA ARG A 158 11.35 -4.35 19.71
C ARG A 158 11.70 -5.16 20.97
N GLU A 159 10.75 -5.92 21.52
CA GLU A 159 10.97 -6.81 22.66
C GLU A 159 11.77 -8.06 22.29
N GLU A 160 11.62 -8.58 21.06
CA GLU A 160 12.22 -9.84 20.62
C GLU A 160 13.70 -9.71 20.14
N ASP A 161 14.15 -8.57 19.58
CA ASP A 161 15.59 -8.29 19.28
C ASP A 161 15.86 -6.81 18.88
N PRO A 162 16.62 -6.02 19.66
CA PRO A 162 16.95 -4.62 19.31
C PRO A 162 17.99 -4.46 18.20
N THR A 163 18.56 -5.55 17.66
CA THR A 163 19.66 -5.50 16.68
C THR A 163 19.40 -6.22 15.35
N LYS A 164 18.24 -6.85 15.18
CA LYS A 164 17.87 -7.48 13.90
C LYS A 164 16.96 -6.59 13.08
N THR A 165 17.56 -5.87 12.14
CA THR A 165 16.89 -5.55 10.88
C THR A 165 17.00 -6.80 10.01
N GLU A 166 15.97 -7.64 9.96
CA GLU A 166 15.95 -8.74 8.99
C GLU A 166 15.79 -8.15 7.57
N LEU A 167 16.64 -8.61 6.65
CA LEU A 167 16.62 -8.30 5.22
C LEU A 167 16.25 -9.58 4.47
N ASP A 168 15.18 -9.53 3.68
CA ASP A 168 14.33 -10.68 3.37
C ASP A 168 14.60 -11.34 2.00
N HIS A 169 15.76 -11.12 1.39
CA HIS A 169 16.07 -11.66 0.06
C HIS A 169 17.41 -12.40 0.03
N GLY A 170 17.46 -13.57 0.67
CA GLY A 170 18.62 -14.44 0.61
C GLY A 170 18.23 -15.92 0.66
N SER A 171 18.31 -16.60 -0.47
CA SER A 171 18.14 -18.05 -0.61
C SER A 171 19.29 -18.82 0.07
N GLY A 172 19.35 -18.80 1.40
CA GLY A 172 20.41 -19.43 2.18
C GLY A 172 19.82 -20.21 3.35
N LYS A 173 19.87 -21.54 3.27
CA LYS A 173 19.51 -22.47 4.35
C LYS A 173 20.26 -22.10 5.63
N THR A 174 19.58 -21.41 6.54
CA THR A 174 20.03 -21.24 7.91
C THR A 174 18.86 -21.60 8.80
N THR A 175 19.12 -22.45 9.79
CA THR A 175 18.14 -23.04 10.71
C THR A 175 17.51 -21.94 11.56
N LEU A 176 16.54 -21.22 11.00
CA LEU A 176 15.79 -20.16 11.65
C LEU A 176 14.87 -20.80 12.68
N LYS A 177 15.16 -20.54 13.96
CA LYS A 177 14.13 -20.63 15.01
C LYS A 177 12.99 -19.71 14.55
N THR A 178 11.85 -20.32 14.27
CA THR A 178 10.56 -19.74 13.91
C THR A 178 10.29 -18.43 14.64
N VAL A 179 10.62 -17.31 13.99
CA VAL A 179 9.90 -16.06 14.19
C VAL A 179 8.55 -16.29 13.53
N LYS A 180 7.48 -16.09 14.31
CA LYS A 180 6.11 -16.37 13.90
C LYS A 180 5.79 -15.70 12.57
N GLU A 181 5.26 -16.52 11.68
CA GLU A 181 4.50 -16.20 10.48
C GLU A 181 3.66 -14.91 10.62
N GLU A 182 4.17 -13.79 10.12
CA GLU A 182 3.42 -12.52 10.03
C GLU A 182 3.19 -12.10 8.55
N LYS A 183 2.22 -11.20 8.35
CA LYS A 183 1.72 -10.75 7.03
C LYS A 183 2.62 -9.64 6.48
N PHE A 184 3.39 -9.94 5.44
CA PHE A 184 4.31 -9.00 4.79
C PHE A 184 3.96 -8.83 3.31
N GLY A 185 3.17 -7.80 2.99
CA GLY A 185 2.87 -7.47 1.61
C GLY A 185 2.13 -6.16 1.45
N THR A 186 2.40 -5.46 0.36
CA THR A 186 1.76 -4.22 -0.05
C THR A 186 0.47 -4.51 -0.84
N VAL A 187 -0.24 -3.46 -1.23
CA VAL A 187 -1.46 -3.52 -2.03
C VAL A 187 -1.14 -3.20 -3.50
N GLY A 188 -1.99 -3.64 -4.42
CA GLY A 188 -1.81 -3.37 -5.85
C GLY A 188 -3.03 -3.75 -6.67
N ALA A 189 -3.08 -3.23 -7.91
CA ALA A 189 -4.13 -3.44 -8.90
C ALA A 189 -3.55 -3.49 -10.32
#